data_AF-A0A380ZDB4-F1
#
_entry.id   AF-A0A380ZDB4-F1
#
_cell.length_a   1.000
_cell.length_b   1.000
_cell.length_c   1.000
_cell.angle_alpha   90.00
_cell.angle_beta   90.00
_cell.angle_gamma   90.00
#
_symmetry.space_group_name_H-M   'P 1'
#
loop_
_entity.id
_entity.type
_entity.pdbx_description
1 polymer ?
#
loop_
_entity_poly.entity_id
_entity_poly.type
_entity_poly.pdbx_seq_one_letter_code
_entity_poly.pdbx_strand_id
1 'polypeptide(L)'
;MAPYFENVIKSIAYFNQKFPDDYNTETILNDILKGEKVLWIIVDAHENFMAHVTTQLQELVTGALRAVIVTLGGKGGAPLTKLITQIEAYYKEKGAKELVIIGRRGWEKSLKSHGYFVNLLEYRKQL
;
A
#
# COMPACT_ATOMS: atom_id res chain seq x y z
N MET A 1 -11.84 -3.37 12.36
CA MET A 1 -11.58 -1.92 12.31
C MET A 1 -11.80 -1.20 13.63
N ALA A 2 -12.84 -1.53 14.42
CA ALA A 2 -13.28 -0.74 15.58
C ALA A 2 -12.19 -0.15 16.51
N PRO A 3 -11.16 -0.89 16.98
CA PRO A 3 -10.13 -0.31 17.86
C PRO A 3 -9.14 0.62 17.14
N TYR A 4 -9.06 0.56 15.80
CA TYR A 4 -8.06 1.29 15.00
C TYR A 4 -8.67 2.31 14.06
N PHE A 5 -9.99 2.47 14.05
CA PHE A 5 -10.71 3.26 13.05
C PHE A 5 -10.19 4.70 12.99
N GLU A 6 -10.11 5.39 14.13
CA GLU A 6 -9.58 6.75 14.17
C GLU A 6 -8.14 6.86 13.66
N ASN A 7 -7.28 5.92 14.03
CA ASN A 7 -5.88 5.92 13.61
C ASN A 7 -5.74 5.69 12.10
N VAL A 8 -6.53 4.77 11.54
CA VAL A 8 -6.60 4.52 10.11
C VAL A 8 -7.05 5.78 9.37
N ILE A 9 -8.16 6.40 9.79
CA ILE A 9 -8.68 7.63 9.15
C ILE A 9 -7.64 8.76 9.21
N LYS A 10 -7.05 9.00 10.39
CA LYS A 10 -5.96 9.99 10.57
C LYS A 10 -4.77 9.68 9.65
N SER A 11 -4.40 8.41 9.51
CA SER A 11 -3.27 8.02 8.66
C SER A 11 -3.55 8.14 7.17
N ILE A 12 -4.76 7.84 6.70
CA ILE A 12 -5.17 8.01 5.30
C ILE A 12 -5.26 9.51 4.98
N ALA A 13 -5.88 10.31 5.85
CA ALA A 13 -5.97 11.75 5.68
C ALA A 13 -4.59 12.41 5.58
N TYR A 14 -3.64 12.01 6.43
CA TYR A 14 -2.26 12.49 6.36
C TYR A 14 -1.54 12.08 5.06
N PHE A 15 -1.81 10.87 4.55
CA PHE A 15 -1.28 10.44 3.26
C PHE A 15 -1.82 11.34 2.13
N ASN A 16 -3.12 11.62 2.12
CA ASN A 16 -3.75 12.45 1.09
C ASN A 16 -3.28 13.91 1.13
N GLN A 17 -2.99 14.47 2.30
CA GLN A 17 -2.38 15.80 2.41
C GLN A 17 -1.01 15.90 1.69
N LYS A 18 -0.28 14.79 1.55
CA LYS A 18 1.00 14.77 0.81
C LYS A 18 0.83 14.60 -0.69
N PHE A 19 -0.30 14.06 -1.12
CA PHE A 19 -0.59 13.74 -2.51
C PHE A 19 -2.02 14.19 -2.87
N PRO A 20 -2.34 15.50 -2.69
CA PRO A 20 -3.71 15.98 -2.77
C PRO A 20 -4.32 15.87 -4.17
N ASP A 21 -3.48 15.88 -5.21
CA ASP A 21 -3.91 15.74 -6.60
C ASP A 21 -3.99 14.28 -7.05
N ASP A 22 -3.39 13.36 -6.30
CA ASP A 22 -3.28 11.96 -6.70
C ASP A 22 -4.32 11.07 -5.97
N TYR A 23 -4.81 11.49 -4.78
CA TYR A 23 -5.70 10.67 -3.94
C TYR A 23 -6.78 11.47 -3.20
N ASN A 24 -7.94 10.83 -3.01
CA ASN A 24 -9.05 11.33 -2.20
C ASN A 24 -9.39 10.34 -1.07
N THR A 25 -9.53 10.84 0.16
CA THR A 25 -9.88 10.04 1.36
C THR A 25 -11.17 9.28 1.19
N GLU A 26 -12.22 9.94 0.69
CA GLU A 26 -13.54 9.34 0.51
C GLU A 26 -13.48 8.21 -0.51
N THR A 27 -12.78 8.41 -1.63
CA THR A 27 -12.59 7.37 -2.65
C THR A 27 -11.87 6.15 -2.06
N ILE A 28 -10.77 6.34 -1.33
CA ILE A 28 -10.04 5.23 -0.71
C ILE A 28 -10.94 4.44 0.23
N LEU A 29 -11.74 5.12 1.07
CA LEU A 29 -12.63 4.46 2.02
C LEU A 29 -13.77 3.73 1.31
N ASN A 30 -14.37 4.32 0.28
CA ASN A 30 -15.43 3.69 -0.50
C ASN A 30 -14.91 2.42 -1.21
N ASP A 31 -13.71 2.47 -1.78
CA ASP A 31 -13.08 1.31 -2.42
C ASP A 31 -12.79 0.19 -1.42
N ILE A 32 -12.40 0.52 -0.18
CA ILE A 32 -12.25 -0.46 0.90
C ILE A 32 -13.62 -1.09 1.24
N LEU A 33 -14.67 -0.28 1.38
CA LEU A 33 -16.00 -0.77 1.73
C LEU A 33 -16.63 -1.64 0.64
N LYS A 34 -16.33 -1.36 -0.63
CA LYS A 34 -16.76 -2.17 -1.78
C LYS A 34 -15.93 -3.45 -1.97
N GLY A 35 -14.80 -3.59 -1.26
CA GLY A 35 -13.87 -4.70 -1.42
C GLY A 35 -12.95 -4.59 -2.65
N GLU A 36 -12.95 -3.43 -3.32
CA GLU A 36 -12.02 -3.12 -4.41
C GLU A 36 -10.59 -2.93 -3.88
N LYS A 37 -10.46 -2.47 -2.63
CA LYS A 37 -9.20 -2.39 -1.89
C LYS A 37 -9.26 -3.21 -0.59
N VAL A 38 -8.14 -3.82 -0.26
CA VAL A 38 -7.90 -4.48 1.02
C VAL A 38 -7.15 -3.51 1.93
N LEU A 39 -7.67 -3.29 3.13
CA LEU A 39 -7.00 -2.52 4.18
C LEU A 39 -6.21 -3.46 5.09
N TRP A 40 -4.90 -3.25 5.16
CA TRP A 40 -4.01 -3.87 6.12
C TRP A 40 -3.75 -2.90 7.28
N ILE A 41 -3.93 -3.38 8.50
CA ILE A 41 -3.63 -2.62 9.71
C ILE A 41 -2.41 -3.26 10.35
N ILE A 42 -1.33 -2.48 10.45
CA ILE A 42 -0.10 -2.93 11.07
C ILE A 42 -0.08 -2.42 12.51
N VAL A 43 0.12 -3.32 13.44
CA VAL A 43 0.24 -3.04 14.88
C VAL A 43 1.58 -3.55 15.42
N ASP A 44 2.01 -3.00 16.55
CA ASP A 44 3.14 -3.55 17.30
C ASP A 44 2.72 -4.75 18.19
N ALA A 45 3.67 -5.29 18.97
CA ALA A 45 3.42 -6.42 19.87
C ALA A 45 2.45 -6.11 21.02
N HIS A 46 2.15 -4.84 21.27
CA HIS A 46 1.20 -4.37 22.27
C HIS A 46 -0.11 -3.87 21.63
N GLU A 47 -0.37 -4.26 20.38
CA GLU A 47 -1.54 -3.87 19.60
C GLU A 47 -1.67 -2.37 19.32
N ASN A 48 -0.60 -1.58 19.48
CA ASN A 48 -0.64 -0.16 19.12
C ASN A 48 -0.60 -0.01 17.59
N PHE A 49 -1.45 0.88 17.05
CA PHE A 49 -1.43 1.19 15.63
C PHE A 49 -0.08 1.76 15.18
N MET A 50 0.52 1.11 14.19
CA MET A 50 1.77 1.53 13.57
C MET A 50 1.51 2.16 12.21
N ALA A 51 0.84 1.45 11.30
CA ALA A 51 0.65 1.91 9.94
C ALA A 51 -0.60 1.28 9.28
N HIS A 52 -1.02 1.90 8.18
CA HIS A 52 -1.98 1.32 7.25
C HIS A 52 -1.29 1.04 5.91
N VAL A 53 -1.78 0.00 5.23
CA VAL A 53 -1.51 -0.25 3.82
C VAL A 53 -2.84 -0.50 3.13
N THR A 54 -3.05 0.07 1.94
CA THR A 54 -4.11 -0.40 1.05
C THR A 54 -3.51 -1.09 -0.15
N THR A 55 -4.13 -2.19 -0.55
CA THR A 55 -3.73 -2.95 -1.72
C THR A 55 -4.93 -3.29 -2.57
N GLN A 56 -4.71 -3.50 -3.87
CA GLN A 56 -5.74 -3.94 -4.79
C GLN A 56 -5.20 -4.97 -5.77
N LEU A 57 -6.09 -5.84 -6.25
CA LEU A 57 -5.80 -6.71 -7.39
C LEU A 57 -6.24 -5.99 -8.65
N GLN A 58 -5.37 -5.93 -9.64
CA GLN A 58 -5.65 -5.38 -10.96
C GLN A 58 -5.51 -6.47 -12.01
N GLU A 59 -6.43 -6.49 -12.97
CA GLU A 59 -6.29 -7.27 -14.19
C GLU A 59 -5.67 -6.39 -15.27
N LEU A 60 -4.57 -6.86 -15.85
CA LEU A 60 -3.93 -6.21 -16.98
C LEU A 60 -4.70 -6.50 -18.27
N VAL A 61 -4.47 -5.70 -19.32
CA VAL A 61 -5.07 -5.90 -20.65
C VAL A 61 -4.78 -7.28 -21.26
N THR A 62 -3.75 -7.96 -20.77
CA THR A 62 -3.38 -9.33 -21.17
C THR A 62 -4.14 -10.41 -20.40
N GLY A 63 -5.01 -10.05 -19.44
CA GLY A 63 -5.67 -10.96 -18.50
C GLY A 63 -4.79 -11.37 -17.31
N ALA A 64 -3.53 -10.92 -17.25
CA ALA A 64 -2.66 -11.22 -16.12
C ALA A 64 -3.08 -10.41 -14.88
N LEU A 65 -3.19 -11.08 -13.74
CA LEU A 65 -3.47 -10.43 -12.47
C LEU A 65 -2.17 -9.89 -11.85
N ARG A 66 -2.20 -8.65 -11.35
CA ARG A 66 -1.12 -8.05 -10.56
C ARG A 66 -1.68 -7.44 -9.29
N ALA A 67 -0.93 -7.53 -8.20
CA ALA A 67 -1.27 -6.82 -6.98
C ALA A 67 -0.56 -5.46 -6.95
N VAL A 68 -1.20 -4.45 -6.37
CA VAL A 68 -0.64 -3.11 -6.24
C VAL A 68 -0.81 -2.63 -4.81
N ILE A 69 0.28 -2.15 -4.20
CA ILE A 69 0.22 -1.33 -2.99
C ILE A 69 -0.12 0.10 -3.40
N VAL A 70 -1.28 0.58 -2.96
CA VAL A 70 -1.85 1.87 -3.37
C VAL A 70 -1.48 2.96 -2.36
N THR A 71 -1.75 2.74 -1.08
CA THR A 71 -1.38 3.67 -0.01
C THR A 71 -0.56 2.97 1.06
N LEU A 72 0.42 3.68 1.60
CA LEU A 72 1.20 3.27 2.76
C LEU A 72 1.47 4.51 3.61
N GLY A 73 1.01 4.49 4.86
CA GLY A 73 1.22 5.60 5.79
C GLY A 73 1.28 5.11 7.23
N GLY A 74 2.13 5.73 8.03
CA GLY A 74 2.28 5.41 9.45
C GLY A 74 3.70 5.55 9.96
N LYS A 75 3.94 4.94 11.11
CA LYS A 75 5.20 4.88 11.85
C LYS A 75 5.79 3.48 11.67
N GLY A 76 7.09 3.39 11.36
CA GLY A 76 7.79 2.10 11.27
C GLY A 76 8.82 2.01 10.15
N GLY A 77 8.67 2.80 9.08
CA GLY A 77 9.69 2.96 8.03
C GLY A 77 10.17 1.64 7.41
N ALA A 78 11.46 1.57 7.11
CA ALA A 78 12.11 0.42 6.47
C ALA A 78 11.86 -0.94 7.16
N PRO A 79 11.87 -1.07 8.50
CA PRO A 79 11.51 -2.31 9.19
C PRO A 79 10.17 -2.94 8.76
N LEU A 80 9.19 -2.12 8.37
CA LEU A 80 7.88 -2.62 7.93
C LEU A 80 7.95 -3.40 6.61
N THR A 81 9.00 -3.26 5.80
CA THR A 81 9.13 -4.05 4.56
C THR A 81 9.21 -5.55 4.84
N LYS A 82 9.59 -5.98 6.04
CA LYS A 82 9.56 -7.40 6.43
C LYS A 82 8.17 -8.01 6.40
N LEU A 83 7.12 -7.19 6.53
CA LEU A 83 5.72 -7.64 6.51
C LEU A 83 5.19 -7.84 5.09
N ILE A 84 5.95 -7.43 4.06
CA ILE A 84 5.48 -7.51 2.67
C ILE A 84 5.22 -8.94 2.22
N THR A 85 5.95 -9.91 2.77
CA THR A 85 5.80 -11.33 2.46
C THR A 85 4.40 -11.87 2.78
N GLN A 86 3.70 -11.28 3.75
CA GLN A 86 2.31 -11.63 4.06
C GLN A 86 1.36 -11.13 2.96
N ILE A 87 1.60 -9.92 2.44
CA ILE A 87 0.84 -9.34 1.33
C ILE A 87 1.11 -10.14 0.04
N GLU A 88 2.37 -10.50 -0.21
CA GLU A 88 2.77 -11.33 -1.34
C GLU A 88 2.05 -12.69 -1.31
N ALA A 89 2.04 -13.38 -0.17
CA ALA A 89 1.37 -14.66 0.00
C ALA A 89 -0.13 -14.55 -0.32
N TYR A 90 -0.81 -13.55 0.27
CA TYR A 90 -2.23 -13.31 0.05
C TYR A 90 -2.59 -13.11 -1.43
N TYR A 91 -1.77 -12.34 -2.17
CA TYR A 91 -2.05 -12.09 -3.57
C TYR A 91 -1.59 -13.21 -4.50
N LYS A 92 -0.55 -13.96 -4.13
CA LYS A 92 -0.14 -15.18 -4.83
C LYS A 92 -1.27 -16.22 -4.81
N GLU A 93 -1.95 -16.39 -3.68
CA GLU A 93 -3.13 -17.27 -3.57
C GLU A 93 -4.29 -16.83 -4.46
N LYS A 94 -4.42 -15.51 -4.71
CA LYS A 94 -5.40 -14.93 -5.63
C LYS A 94 -4.96 -14.96 -7.10
N GLY A 95 -3.84 -15.60 -7.43
CA GLY A 95 -3.36 -15.75 -8.79
C GLY A 95 -2.58 -14.56 -9.35
N ALA A 96 -2.22 -13.58 -8.52
CA ALA A 96 -1.37 -12.48 -8.95
C ALA A 96 0.02 -13.00 -9.39
N LYS A 97 0.50 -12.50 -10.53
CA LYS A 97 1.82 -12.84 -11.09
C LYS A 97 2.95 -11.97 -10.51
N GLU A 98 2.60 -10.80 -10.01
CA GLU A 98 3.53 -9.85 -9.42
C GLU A 98 2.83 -8.98 -8.37
N LEU A 99 3.63 -8.36 -7.49
CA LEU A 99 3.21 -7.33 -6.56
C LEU A 99 4.02 -6.06 -6.84
N VAL A 100 3.32 -4.94 -6.99
CA VAL A 100 3.90 -3.66 -7.40
C VAL A 100 3.75 -2.65 -6.29
N ILE A 101 4.82 -1.88 -6.06
CA ILE A 101 4.83 -0.79 -5.10
C ILE A 101 5.23 0.47 -5.84
N ILE A 102 4.34 1.44 -5.85
CA ILE A 102 4.66 2.79 -6.34
C ILE A 102 5.05 3.61 -5.12
N GLY A 103 6.28 4.12 -5.10
CA GLY A 103 6.78 4.78 -3.90
C GLY A 103 8.07 5.57 -4.13
N ARG A 104 8.42 6.34 -3.11
CA ARG A 104 9.63 7.17 -3.11
C ARG A 104 10.89 6.30 -3.21
N ARG A 105 11.90 6.79 -3.94
CA ARG A 105 13.21 6.12 -4.12
C ARG A 105 13.87 5.65 -2.82
N GLY A 106 13.64 6.33 -1.69
CA GLY A 106 14.16 5.91 -0.38
C GLY A 106 13.77 4.50 0.06
N TRP A 107 12.70 3.92 -0.51
CA TRP A 107 12.31 2.53 -0.26
C TRP A 107 13.16 1.51 -0.99
N GLU A 108 13.88 1.90 -2.06
CA GLU A 108 14.60 0.98 -2.95
C GLU A 108 15.51 0.04 -2.16
N LYS A 109 16.34 0.56 -1.25
CA LYS A 109 17.27 -0.25 -0.45
C LYS A 109 16.56 -1.33 0.37
N SER A 110 15.42 -0.99 0.95
CA SER A 110 14.66 -1.89 1.84
C SER A 110 13.79 -2.87 1.07
N LEU A 111 13.44 -2.57 -0.18
CA LEU A 111 12.67 -3.44 -1.07
C LEU A 111 13.58 -4.40 -1.83
N LYS A 112 14.79 -3.97 -2.22
CA LYS A 112 15.80 -4.82 -2.88
C LYS A 112 16.13 -6.08 -2.08
N SER A 113 16.18 -5.98 -0.75
CA SER A 113 16.42 -7.14 0.13
C SER A 113 15.30 -8.19 0.08
N HIS A 114 14.13 -7.83 -0.47
CA HIS A 114 12.99 -8.72 -0.66
C HIS A 114 12.79 -9.09 -2.14
N GLY A 115 13.79 -8.87 -3.00
CA GLY A 115 13.74 -9.25 -4.42
C GLY A 115 13.02 -8.26 -5.34
N TYR A 116 12.55 -7.13 -4.82
CA TYR A 116 12.00 -6.06 -5.66
C TYR A 116 13.11 -5.34 -6.45
N PHE A 117 12.75 -4.90 -7.64
CA PHE A 117 13.61 -4.09 -8.50
C PHE A 117 12.83 -2.89 -9.04
N VAL A 118 13.56 -1.87 -9.52
CA VAL A 118 12.95 -0.69 -10.15
C VAL A 118 12.47 -1.07 -11.54
N ASN A 119 11.16 -1.03 -11.76
CA ASN A 119 10.56 -1.30 -13.07
C ASN A 119 10.36 -0.02 -13.92
N LEU A 120 9.95 1.08 -13.30
CA LEU A 120 9.69 2.36 -13.96
C LEU A 120 10.10 3.54 -13.08
N LEU A 121 10.51 4.64 -13.70
CA LEU A 121 10.68 5.94 -13.06
C LEU A 121 9.60 6.90 -13.57
N GLU A 122 8.90 7.57 -12.65
CA GLU A 122 7.94 8.60 -12.97
C GLU A 122 8.63 9.98 -13.00
N TYR A 123 8.46 10.72 -14.11
CA TYR A 123 8.96 12.09 -14.26
C TYR A 123 7.79 13.06 -14.30
N ARG A 124 7.70 13.97 -13.33
CA ARG A 124 6.67 15.01 -13.25
C ARG A 124 7.28 16.38 -13.53
N LYS A 125 6.59 17.20 -14.33
CA LYS A 125 6.88 18.62 -14.55
C LYS A 125 5.64 19.41 -14.20
N GLN A 126 5.76 20.38 -13.29
CA GLN A 126 4.68 21.33 -13.04
C GLN A 126 4.52 22.24 -14.26
N LEU A 127 3.29 22.37 -14.75
CA LEU A 127 2.93 23.23 -15.87
C LEU A 127 2.59 24.64 -15.37
#